data_AF-A0A6P1BYK6-F1
#
_entry.id   AF-A0A6P1BYK6-F1
#
_cell.length_a   1.000
_cell.length_b   1.000
_cell.length_c   1.000
_cell.angle_alpha   90.00
_cell.angle_beta   90.00
_cell.angle_gamma   90.00
#
_symmetry.space_group_name_H-M   'P 1'
#
loop_
_entity.id
_entity.type
_entity.pdbx_description
1 polymer ?
#
loop_
_entity_poly.entity_id
_entity_poly.type
_entity_poly.pdbx_seq_one_letter_code
_entity_poly.pdbx_strand_id
1 'polypeptide(L)' 'RCRRQKRGSEDQAIGRSRGGLSTKIHLAVRGLGCPVRFPLTAGQKGDAPQAAALIEGLSAEVVMADAAYDADHLRQA' A
#
# COMPACT_ATOMS: atom_id res chain seq x y z
N ARG A 1 -19.05 -23.57 18.04
CA ARG A 1 -18.36 -22.57 17.18
C ARG A 1 -17.16 -23.25 16.53
N CYS A 2 -17.18 -23.50 15.22
CA CYS A 2 -16.06 -24.11 14.52
C CYS A 2 -14.98 -23.04 14.30
N ARG A 3 -13.86 -23.10 15.04
CA ARG A 3 -12.69 -22.26 14.78
C ARG A 3 -11.96 -22.81 13.56
N ARG A 4 -12.34 -22.33 12.38
CA ARG A 4 -11.57 -22.52 11.14
C ARG A 4 -10.25 -21.75 11.29
N GLN A 5 -9.14 -22.47 11.47
CA GLN A 5 -7.82 -21.86 11.45
C GLN A 5 -7.62 -21.20 10.08
N LYS A 6 -7.33 -19.90 10.07
CA LYS A 6 -6.96 -19.16 8.85
C LYS A 6 -5.56 -19.60 8.45
N ARG A 7 -5.47 -20.55 7.51
CA ARG A 7 -4.21 -20.82 6.81
C ARG A 7 -4.13 -19.84 5.64
N GLY A 8 -3.15 -18.93 5.66
CA GLY A 8 -2.71 -18.17 4.49
C GLY A 8 -3.36 -16.81 4.19
N SER A 9 -4.12 -16.17 5.09
CA SER A 9 -4.66 -14.82 4.75
C SER A 9 -3.63 -13.70 4.80
N GLU A 10 -2.63 -13.82 5.68
CA GLU A 10 -1.60 -12.78 5.87
C GLU A 10 -0.65 -12.72 4.67
N ASP A 11 -0.21 -13.87 4.15
CA ASP A 11 0.66 -13.95 2.96
C ASP A 11 -0.04 -13.53 1.67
N GLN A 12 -1.37 -13.57 1.63
CA GLN A 12 -2.18 -13.27 0.44
C GLN A 12 -2.66 -11.82 0.38
N ALA A 13 -2.19 -10.97 1.30
CA ALA A 13 -2.65 -9.58 1.40
C ALA A 13 -4.18 -9.44 1.54
N ILE A 14 -4.86 -10.41 2.17
CA ILE A 14 -6.31 -10.37 2.39
C ILE A 14 -6.60 -9.92 3.82
N GLY A 15 -7.35 -8.84 3.92
CA GLY A 15 -7.69 -8.16 5.15
C GLY A 15 -9.15 -8.22 5.54
N ARG A 16 -9.47 -7.90 6.80
CA ARG A 16 -10.86 -7.68 7.27
C ARG A 16 -11.09 -6.19 7.44
N SER A 17 -12.01 -5.63 6.66
CA SER A 17 -12.50 -4.26 6.79
C SER A 17 -13.98 -4.24 7.20
N ARG A 18 -14.57 -3.05 7.39
CA ARG A 18 -16.00 -2.89 7.70
C ARG A 18 -16.91 -3.46 6.60
N GLY A 19 -16.46 -3.48 5.35
CA GLY A 19 -17.20 -4.00 4.20
C GLY A 19 -17.00 -5.49 3.93
N GLY A 20 -16.23 -6.20 4.76
CA GLY A 20 -15.90 -7.61 4.55
C GLY A 20 -14.41 -7.84 4.28
N LEU A 21 -14.09 -8.84 3.47
CA LEU A 21 -12.70 -9.14 3.12
C LEU A 21 -12.24 -8.22 1.98
N SER A 22 -11.08 -7.57 2.14
CA SER A 22 -10.54 -6.65 1.15
C SER A 22 -9.01 -6.63 1.11
N THR A 23 -8.47 -6.13 -0.01
CA THR A 23 -7.05 -5.97 -0.32
C THR A 23 -6.85 -4.55 -0.88
N LYS A 24 -5.69 -3.95 -0.61
CA LYS A 24 -5.26 -2.67 -1.21
C LYS A 24 -4.16 -2.92 -2.22
N ILE A 25 -4.24 -2.20 -3.33
CA ILE A 25 -3.19 -2.12 -4.35
C ILE A 25 -2.58 -0.73 -4.22
N HIS A 26 -1.31 -0.66 -3.81
CA HIS A 26 -0.56 0.59 -3.79
C HIS A 26 0.24 0.69 -5.09
N LEU A 27 0.38 1.87 -5.69
CA LEU A 27 1.03 2.02 -6.99
C LEU A 27 2.01 3.18 -6.98
N ALA A 28 3.25 2.90 -7.42
CA ALA A 28 4.18 3.94 -7.87
C ALA A 28 4.16 3.96 -9.39
N VAL A 29 3.99 5.15 -9.97
CA VAL A 29 3.76 5.33 -11.41
C VAL A 29 4.68 6.42 -11.94
N ARG A 30 5.40 6.14 -13.02
CA ARG A 30 6.22 7.12 -13.74
C ARG A 30 5.37 7.88 -14.76
N GLY A 31 5.96 8.91 -15.38
CA GLY A 31 5.30 9.70 -16.43
C GLY A 31 4.59 8.83 -17.47
N LEU A 32 3.46 9.34 -17.99
CA LEU A 32 2.56 8.65 -18.93
C LEU A 32 1.83 7.42 -18.36
N GLY A 33 1.75 7.27 -17.04
CA GLY A 33 0.92 6.23 -16.42
C GLY A 33 1.58 4.85 -16.35
N CYS A 34 2.91 4.76 -16.45
CA CYS A 34 3.65 3.50 -16.40
C CYS A 34 3.87 3.04 -14.95
N PRO A 35 3.22 1.96 -14.46
CA PRO A 35 3.42 1.48 -13.10
C PRO A 35 4.82 0.84 -12.96
N VAL A 36 5.53 1.20 -11.89
CA VAL A 36 6.88 0.68 -11.60
C VAL A 36 6.94 -0.15 -10.32
N ARG A 37 6.00 0.01 -9.39
CA ARG A 37 5.85 -0.82 -8.18
C ARG A 37 4.39 -0.95 -7.80
N PHE A 38 4.00 -2.14 -7.33
CA PHE A 38 2.61 -2.45 -6.99
C PHE A 38 2.44 -3.37 -5.76
N PRO A 39 2.97 -3.01 -4.57
CA PRO A 39 2.81 -3.85 -3.39
C PRO A 39 1.34 -3.98 -2.99
N LEU A 40 0.96 -5.19 -2.58
CA LEU A 40 -0.37 -5.50 -2.09
C LEU A 40 -0.36 -5.54 -0.56
N THR A 41 -1.41 -5.00 0.06
CA THR A 41 -1.59 -5.11 1.50
C THR A 41 -3.01 -5.53 1.87
N ALA A 42 -3.16 -6.13 3.03
CA ALA A 42 -4.46 -6.41 3.61
C ALA A 42 -5.28 -5.12 3.76
N GLY A 43 -6.56 -5.13 3.41
CA GLY A 43 -7.37 -3.92 3.25
C GLY A 43 -7.49 -3.01 4.48
N GLN A 44 -7.27 -3.51 5.69
CA GLN A 44 -7.22 -2.70 6.92
C GLN A 44 -5.87 -2.03 7.18
N LYS A 45 -4.84 -2.28 6.37
CA LYS A 45 -3.52 -1.64 6.51
C LYS A 45 -3.62 -0.18 6.10
N GLY A 46 -2.92 0.69 6.84
CA GLY A 46 -2.83 2.11 6.52
C GLY A 46 -1.94 2.37 5.30
N ASP A 47 -2.18 3.49 4.62
CA ASP A 47 -1.51 3.84 3.37
C ASP A 47 -0.15 4.50 3.62
N ALA A 48 -0.04 5.43 4.59
CA ALA A 48 1.19 6.15 4.92
C ALA A 48 2.44 5.27 5.10
N PRO A 49 2.41 4.12 5.82
CA PRO A 49 3.58 3.26 5.96
C PRO A 49 4.08 2.63 4.65
N GLN A 50 3.25 2.62 3.60
CA GLN A 50 3.62 2.03 2.31
C GLN A 50 4.35 3.02 1.39
N ALA A 51 4.21 4.33 1.62
CA ALA A 51 4.74 5.33 0.69
C ALA A 51 6.26 5.32 0.59
N ALA A 52 6.99 5.15 1.69
CA ALA A 52 8.45 5.06 1.66
C ALA A 52 8.93 3.94 0.72
N ALA A 53 8.37 2.74 0.85
CA ALA A 53 8.71 1.59 0.01
C ALA A 53 8.31 1.78 -1.47
N LEU A 54 7.25 2.55 -1.74
CA LEU A 54 6.84 2.86 -3.11
C LEU A 54 7.86 3.73 -3.85
N ILE A 55 8.49 4.68 -3.16
CA ILE A 55 9.38 5.68 -3.79
C ILE A 55 10.87 5.41 -3.61
N GLU A 56 11.26 4.56 -2.65
CA GLU A 56 12.66 4.28 -2.32
C GLU A 56 13.50 3.95 -3.57
N GLY A 57 14.54 4.73 -3.87
CA GLY A 57 15.41 4.48 -5.03
C GLY A 57 14.80 4.81 -6.40
N LEU A 58 13.62 5.43 -6.46
CA LEU A 58 13.10 6.06 -7.67
C LEU A 58 13.60 7.50 -7.76
N SER A 59 14.12 7.90 -8.92
CA SER A 59 14.48 9.29 -9.18
C SER A 59 13.27 10.05 -9.72
N ALA A 60 12.82 11.08 -9.01
CA ALA A 60 11.75 11.98 -9.44
C ALA A 60 12.03 13.40 -8.92
N GLU A 61 11.73 14.41 -9.75
CA GLU A 61 11.77 15.82 -9.32
C GLU A 61 10.57 16.18 -8.45
N VAL A 62 9.41 15.58 -8.76
CA VAL A 62 8.16 15.79 -8.04
C VAL A 62 7.48 14.45 -7.80
N VAL A 63 6.99 14.24 -6.58
CA VAL A 63 6.15 13.11 -6.21
C VAL A 63 4.75 13.63 -5.91
N MET A 64 3.75 13.12 -6.63
CA MET A 64 2.34 13.35 -6.34
C MET A 64 1.77 12.10 -5.69
N ALA A 65 1.07 12.27 -4.58
CA ALA A 65 0.47 11.17 -3.83
C ALA A 65 -0.88 11.58 -3.23
N ASP A 66 -1.71 10.58 -2.92
CA ASP A 66 -2.93 10.78 -2.14
C ASP A 66 -2.59 11.26 -0.71
N ALA A 67 -3.50 12.03 -0.10
CA ALA A 67 -3.32 12.57 1.24
C ALA A 67 -3.12 11.48 2.32
N ALA A 68 -3.65 10.27 2.11
CA ALA A 68 -3.45 9.16 3.05
C ALA A 68 -1.99 8.65 3.10
N TYR A 69 -1.14 9.04 2.15
CA TYR A 69 0.29 8.75 2.15
C TYR A 69 1.14 9.78 2.90
N ASP A 70 0.52 10.86 3.38
CA ASP A 70 1.22 11.96 4.00
C ASP A 70 1.95 11.56 5.30
N ALA A 71 3.24 11.86 5.37
CA ALA A 71 4.05 11.65 6.57
C ALA A 71 5.24 12.61 6.58
N ASP A 72 5.61 13.11 7.77
CA ASP A 72 6.70 14.10 7.90
C ASP A 72 8.03 13.61 7.32
N HIS A 73 8.36 12.34 7.55
CA HIS A 73 9.58 11.72 7.03
C HIS A 73 9.62 11.61 5.50
N LEU A 74 8.48 11.72 4.81
CA LEU A 74 8.41 11.74 3.34
C LEU A 74 8.46 13.16 2.78
N ARG A 75 7.96 14.15 3.54
CA ARG A 75 8.05 15.57 3.17
C ARG A 75 9.45 16.14 3.35
N GLN A 76 10.23 15.57 4.27
CA GLN A 76 11.57 16.01 4.63
C GLN A 76 12.69 15.19 3.94
N ALA A 77 12.31 14.23 3.08
CA ALA A 77 13.22 13.31 2.39
C ALA A 77 13.92 13.93 1.18
#